data_AF-A0A971F4R0-F1
#
_entry.id   AF-A0A971F4R0-F1
#
_cell.length_a   1.000
_cell.length_b   1.000
_cell.length_c   1.000
_cell.angle_alpha   90.00
_cell.angle_beta   90.00
_cell.angle_gamma   90.00
#
_symmetry.space_group_name_H-M   'P 1'
#
loop_
_entity.id
_entity.type
_entity.pdbx_description
1 polymer ?
#
loop_
_entity_poly.entity_id
_entity_poly.type
_entity_poly.pdbx_seq_one_letter_code
_entity_poly.pdbx_strand_id
1 'polypeptide(L)'
;VSVELMVVPVLKVLLLSVIPVCTTANIMLANNICDIEKDVSVKRYTLPYYLGDKALVLFALLYYLTYLATIAMVVVGVLSPICLLFLLTFFIVNKNIKRFMKHQDKATTFMVAIINYVIIMGTITLLIFISAIFT
;
A
#
# COMPACT_ATOMS: atom_id res chain seq x y z
N VAL A 1 17.06 -29.11 -14.13
CA VAL A 1 15.78 -28.47 -13.71
C VAL A 1 15.34 -27.58 -14.87
N SER A 2 14.29 -27.96 -15.59
CA SER A 2 13.63 -27.08 -16.56
C SER A 2 12.62 -26.21 -15.81
N VAL A 3 12.62 -24.90 -16.06
CA VAL A 3 11.63 -23.97 -15.49
C VAL A 3 10.57 -23.73 -16.54
N GLU A 4 9.37 -24.29 -16.34
CA GLU A 4 8.21 -24.00 -17.16
C GLU A 4 7.42 -22.82 -16.57
N LEU A 5 7.28 -21.76 -17.35
CA LEU A 5 6.65 -20.52 -16.92
C LEU A 5 5.14 -20.59 -17.12
N MET A 6 4.40 -20.79 -16.03
CA MET A 6 2.94 -20.78 -16.07
C MET A 6 2.42 -19.34 -16.04
N VAL A 7 2.08 -18.78 -17.21
CA VAL A 7 1.68 -17.37 -17.37
C VAL A 7 0.54 -16.96 -16.44
N VAL A 8 -0.53 -17.76 -16.35
CA VAL A 8 -1.72 -17.42 -15.55
C VAL A 8 -1.44 -17.35 -14.04
N PRO A 9 -0.82 -18.38 -13.40
CA PRO A 9 -0.39 -18.27 -12.01
C PRO A 9 0.53 -17.08 -11.73
N VAL A 10 1.47 -16.79 -12.62
CA VAL A 10 2.38 -15.64 -12.46
C VAL A 10 1.61 -14.33 -12.44
N LEU A 11 0.65 -14.14 -13.35
CA LEU A 11 -0.20 -12.94 -13.34
C LEU A 11 -1.02 -12.81 -12.05
N LYS A 12 -1.57 -13.92 -11.52
CA LYS A 12 -2.30 -13.91 -10.25
C LYS A 12 -1.41 -13.51 -9.07
N VAL A 13 -0.18 -14.03 -9.01
CA VAL A 13 0.79 -13.66 -7.98
C VAL A 13 1.18 -12.18 -8.09
N LEU A 14 1.40 -11.68 -9.30
CA LEU A 14 1.69 -10.26 -9.52
C LEU A 14 0.55 -9.37 -9.05
N LEU A 15 -0.70 -9.71 -9.37
CA LEU A 15 -1.88 -8.98 -8.88
C LEU A 15 -1.98 -9.01 -7.34
N LEU A 16 -1.78 -10.19 -6.73
CA LEU A 16 -1.82 -10.34 -5.28
C LEU A 16 -0.70 -9.53 -4.58
N SER A 17 0.45 -9.37 -5.24
CA SER A 17 1.60 -8.61 -4.72
C SER A 17 1.38 -7.09 -4.68
N VAL A 18 0.41 -6.56 -5.43
CA VAL A 18 0.19 -5.10 -5.54
C VAL A 18 -0.03 -4.48 -4.17
N ILE A 19 -0.87 -5.10 -3.33
CA ILE A 19 -1.22 -4.58 -2.01
C ILE A 19 0.01 -4.49 -1.08
N PRO A 20 0.74 -5.59 -0.79
CA PRO A 20 1.92 -5.54 0.08
C PRO A 20 3.05 -4.66 -0.48
N VAL A 21 3.24 -4.64 -1.81
CA VAL A 21 4.24 -3.76 -2.43
C VAL A 21 3.88 -2.29 -2.20
N CYS A 22 2.64 -1.89 -2.45
CA CYS A 22 2.21 -0.50 -2.27
C CYS A 22 2.29 -0.05 -0.81
N THR A 23 1.82 -0.86 0.13
CA THR A 23 1.83 -0.49 1.55
C THR A 23 3.25 -0.46 2.14
N THR A 24 4.12 -1.38 1.73
CA THR A 24 5.54 -1.39 2.13
C THR A 24 6.29 -0.20 1.53
N ALA A 25 6.08 0.07 0.23
CA ALA A 25 6.63 1.24 -0.43
C ALA A 25 6.19 2.54 0.26
N ASN A 26 4.94 2.63 0.71
CA ASN A 26 4.44 3.79 1.44
C ASN A 26 5.09 4.01 2.80
N ILE A 27 5.46 2.96 3.55
CA ILE A 27 6.24 3.11 4.78
C ILE A 27 7.61 3.73 4.45
N MET A 28 8.30 3.19 3.45
CA MET A 28 9.61 3.70 3.04
C MET A 28 9.53 5.13 2.50
N LEU A 29 8.51 5.42 1.69
CA LEU A 29 8.26 6.74 1.12
C LEU A 29 7.95 7.76 2.22
N ALA A 30 7.07 7.44 3.16
CA ALA A 30 6.76 8.31 4.30
C ALA A 30 8.01 8.63 5.14
N ASN A 31 8.85 7.62 5.39
CA ASN A 31 10.11 7.82 6.09
C ASN A 31 11.01 8.82 5.35
N ASN A 32 11.18 8.64 4.04
CA ASN A 32 12.01 9.54 3.24
C ASN A 32 11.41 10.94 3.08
N ILE A 33 10.08 11.08 3.04
CA ILE A 33 9.42 12.39 2.99
C ILE A 33 9.72 13.18 4.27
N CYS A 34 9.62 12.55 5.44
CA CYS A 34 9.91 13.24 6.71
C CYS A 34 11.40 13.58 6.89
N ASP A 35 12.30 12.85 6.22
CA ASP A 35 13.75 13.01 6.39
C ASP A 35 14.42 13.84 5.27
N ILE A 36 13.69 14.51 4.36
CA ILE A 36 14.27 15.19 3.19
C ILE A 36 15.46 16.09 3.56
N GLU A 37 15.28 17.02 4.49
CA GLU A 37 16.34 17.96 4.89
C GLU A 37 17.56 17.25 5.50
N LYS A 38 17.30 16.23 6.33
CA LYS A 38 18.32 15.42 6.98
C LYS A 38 19.10 14.59 5.97
N ASP A 39 18.42 13.90 5.06
CA ASP A 39 19.02 13.09 4.00
C ASP A 39 19.91 13.98 3.10
N VAL A 40 19.45 15.18 2.72
CA VAL A 40 20.25 16.12 1.91
C VAL A 40 21.52 16.57 2.63
N SER A 41 21.45 16.85 3.94
CA SER A 41 22.63 17.28 4.73
C SER A 41 23.77 16.26 4.73
N VAL A 42 23.45 14.98 4.53
CA VAL A 42 24.42 13.88 4.45
C VAL A 42 24.63 13.37 3.01
N LYS A 43 24.27 14.19 2.00
CA LYS A 43 24.39 13.89 0.57
C LYS A 43 23.63 12.64 0.11
N ARG A 44 22.53 12.31 0.79
CA ARG A 44 21.61 11.24 0.41
C ARG A 44 20.40 11.83 -0.31
N TYR A 45 20.22 11.47 -1.58
CA TYR A 45 19.11 11.98 -2.40
C TYR A 45 18.10 10.86 -2.64
N THR A 46 16.98 10.91 -1.93
CA THR A 46 15.91 9.91 -2.00
C THR A 46 14.81 10.34 -2.98
N LEU A 47 13.88 9.45 -3.31
CA LEU A 47 12.80 9.76 -4.27
C LEU A 47 12.03 11.05 -3.94
N PRO A 48 11.69 11.36 -2.67
CA PRO A 48 11.02 12.62 -2.33
C PRO A 48 11.81 13.89 -2.70
N TYR A 49 13.14 13.85 -2.67
CA TYR A 49 13.98 14.97 -3.10
C TYR A 49 13.73 15.32 -4.58
N TYR A 50 13.63 14.32 -5.45
CA TYR A 50 13.40 14.52 -6.89
C TYR A 50 11.95 14.87 -7.22
N LEU A 51 11.00 14.37 -6.42
CA LEU A 51 9.57 14.58 -6.67
C LEU A 51 9.02 15.88 -6.06
N GLY A 52 9.66 16.40 -5.01
CA GLY A 52 9.11 17.50 -4.21
C GLY A 52 7.69 17.17 -3.72
N ASP A 53 6.75 18.11 -3.89
CA ASP A 53 5.35 17.97 -3.46
C ASP A 53 4.63 16.77 -4.10
N LYS A 54 5.09 16.30 -5.27
CA LYS A 54 4.51 15.12 -5.93
C LYS A 54 4.73 13.84 -5.12
N ALA A 55 5.67 13.81 -4.18
CA ALA A 55 5.87 12.69 -3.26
C ALA A 55 4.62 12.43 -2.40
N LEU A 56 3.91 13.49 -1.98
CA LEU A 56 2.66 13.36 -1.23
C LEU A 56 1.52 12.80 -2.08
N VAL A 57 1.46 13.19 -3.35
CA VAL A 57 0.51 12.64 -4.31
C VAL A 57 0.78 11.16 -4.53
N LEU A 58 2.05 10.78 -4.72
CA LEU A 58 2.46 9.38 -4.87
C LEU A 58 2.08 8.55 -3.63
N PHE A 59 2.30 9.08 -2.43
CA PHE A 59 1.92 8.43 -1.17
C PHE A 59 0.42 8.10 -1.11
N ALA A 60 -0.44 9.06 -1.47
CA ALA A 60 -1.89 8.85 -1.51
C ALA A 60 -2.28 7.85 -2.62
N LEU A 61 -1.69 8.00 -3.81
CA LEU A 61 -1.99 7.16 -4.97
C LEU A 61 -1.67 5.69 -4.70
N LEU A 62 -0.54 5.39 -4.05
CA LEU A 62 -0.17 4.03 -3.67
C LEU A 62 -1.20 3.37 -2.74
N TYR A 63 -1.83 4.13 -1.83
CA TYR A 63 -2.93 3.58 -1.04
C TYR A 63 -4.20 3.37 -1.87
N TYR A 64 -4.56 4.30 -2.74
CA TYR A 64 -5.75 4.15 -3.59
C TYR A 64 -5.62 2.97 -4.57
N LEU A 65 -4.41 2.68 -5.02
CA LEU A 65 -4.12 1.49 -5.82
C LEU A 65 -4.42 0.18 -5.07
N THR A 66 -4.28 0.11 -3.74
CA THR A 66 -4.63 -1.13 -3.01
C THR A 66 -6.13 -1.41 -3.07
N TYR A 67 -6.96 -0.38 -2.95
CA TYR A 67 -8.41 -0.49 -3.07
C TYR A 67 -8.84 -0.85 -4.49
N LEU A 68 -8.25 -0.20 -5.50
CA LEU A 68 -8.51 -0.51 -6.90
C LEU A 68 -8.08 -1.94 -7.26
N ALA A 69 -6.92 -2.38 -6.78
CA ALA A 69 -6.41 -3.73 -6.99
C ALA A 69 -7.34 -4.79 -6.38
N THR A 70 -7.86 -4.57 -5.17
CA THR A 70 -8.85 -5.48 -4.56
C THR A 70 -10.11 -5.59 -5.41
N ILE A 71 -10.66 -4.46 -5.88
CA ILE A 71 -11.84 -4.47 -6.77
C ILE A 71 -11.54 -5.24 -8.06
N ALA A 72 -10.41 -4.93 -8.71
CA ALA A 72 -9.99 -5.59 -9.94
C ALA A 72 -9.85 -7.10 -9.76
N MET A 73 -9.20 -7.54 -8.67
CA MET A 73 -9.02 -8.96 -8.34
C MET A 73 -10.34 -9.68 -8.10
N VAL A 74 -11.35 -9.03 -7.51
CA VAL A 74 -12.69 -9.62 -7.36
C VAL A 74 -13.39 -9.74 -8.72
N VAL A 75 -13.31 -8.69 -9.56
CA VAL A 75 -13.91 -8.69 -10.90
C VAL A 75 -13.32 -9.79 -11.80
N VAL A 76 -12.01 -10.00 -11.74
CA VAL A 76 -11.34 -11.06 -12.52
C VAL A 76 -11.41 -12.46 -11.87
N GLY A 77 -12.10 -12.60 -10.74
CA GLY A 77 -12.29 -13.89 -10.05
C GLY A 77 -11.03 -14.44 -9.35
N VAL A 78 -10.06 -13.57 -9.02
CA VAL A 78 -8.87 -13.94 -8.23
C VAL A 78 -9.18 -13.95 -6.73
N LEU A 79 -10.02 -13.03 -6.26
CA LEU A 79 -10.48 -12.96 -4.88
C LEU A 79 -11.99 -13.20 -4.79
N SER A 80 -12.43 -13.81 -3.68
CA SER A 80 -13.86 -13.97 -3.37
C SER A 80 -14.54 -12.61 -3.17
N PRO A 81 -15.82 -12.44 -3.54
CA PRO A 81 -16.59 -11.23 -3.26
C PRO A 81 -16.60 -10.80 -1.79
N ILE A 82 -16.40 -11.73 -0.84
CA ILE A 82 -16.24 -11.43 0.60
C ILE A 82 -15.11 -10.41 0.84
N CYS A 83 -14.05 -10.44 0.02
CA CYS A 83 -12.93 -9.51 0.13
C CYS A 83 -13.32 -8.04 -0.15
N LEU A 84 -14.49 -7.75 -0.73
CA LEU A 84 -14.97 -6.37 -0.90
C LEU A 84 -15.25 -5.67 0.44
N LEU A 85 -15.43 -6.41 1.53
CA LEU A 85 -15.51 -5.83 2.88
C LEU A 85 -14.24 -5.07 3.27
N PHE A 86 -13.10 -5.37 2.63
CA PHE A 86 -11.85 -4.62 2.77
C PHE A 86 -12.02 -3.12 2.50
N LEU A 87 -12.94 -2.74 1.60
CA LEU A 87 -13.19 -1.35 1.22
C LEU A 87 -13.65 -0.49 2.41
N LEU A 88 -14.22 -1.09 3.46
CA LEU A 88 -14.62 -0.38 4.68
C LEU A 88 -13.42 0.24 5.41
N THR A 89 -12.21 -0.32 5.25
CA THR A 89 -10.98 0.26 5.83
C THR A 89 -10.64 1.63 5.22
N PHE A 90 -11.18 1.96 4.04
CA PHE A 90 -10.90 3.19 3.31
C PHE A 90 -11.17 4.43 4.16
N PHE A 91 -12.23 4.44 4.97
CA PHE A 91 -12.57 5.61 5.79
C PHE A 91 -11.47 5.95 6.80
N ILE A 92 -10.91 4.93 7.45
CA ILE A 92 -9.83 5.09 8.45
C ILE A 92 -8.52 5.44 7.75
N VAL A 93 -8.17 4.69 6.69
CA VAL A 93 -6.92 4.90 5.94
C VAL A 93 -6.90 6.28 5.28
N ASN A 94 -8.00 6.72 4.68
CA ASN A 94 -8.07 8.03 4.03
C ASN A 94 -7.97 9.18 5.04
N LYS A 95 -8.49 9.01 6.27
CA LYS A 95 -8.26 9.97 7.36
C LYS A 95 -6.78 10.08 7.71
N ASN A 96 -6.09 8.94 7.79
CA ASN A 96 -4.65 8.88 8.04
C ASN A 96 -3.82 9.49 6.89
N ILE A 97 -4.21 9.23 5.64
CA ILE A 97 -3.59 9.86 4.46
C ILE A 97 -3.69 11.38 4.55
N LYS A 98 -4.90 11.91 4.78
CA LYS A 98 -5.11 13.37 4.92
C LYS A 98 -4.31 13.96 6.08
N ARG A 99 -4.18 13.24 7.19
CA ARG A 99 -3.34 13.65 8.33
C ARG A 99 -1.86 13.76 7.92
N PHE A 100 -1.33 12.75 7.24
CA PHE A 100 0.05 12.78 6.75
C PHE A 100 0.26 13.87 5.71
N MET A 101 -0.67 14.06 4.77
CA MET A 101 -0.57 15.11 3.74
C MET A 101 -0.62 16.53 4.30
N LYS A 102 -1.26 16.74 5.45
CA LYS A 102 -1.31 18.05 6.10
C LYS A 102 -0.01 18.41 6.82
N HIS A 103 0.67 17.43 7.40
CA HIS A 103 1.90 17.67 8.15
C HIS A 103 2.78 16.42 8.09
N GLN A 104 4.03 16.59 7.61
CA GLN A 104 5.00 15.52 7.48
C GLN A 104 6.07 15.68 8.55
N ASP A 105 5.87 14.98 9.65
CA ASP A 105 6.84 14.92 10.74
C ASP A 105 6.99 13.48 11.23
N LYS A 106 8.25 13.08 11.45
CA LYS A 106 8.61 11.70 11.78
C LYS A 106 8.13 11.29 13.17
N ALA A 107 8.10 12.22 14.12
CA ALA A 107 7.67 11.93 15.48
C ALA A 107 6.14 11.78 15.58
N THR A 108 5.39 12.55 14.79
CA THR A 108 3.94 12.70 14.99
C THR A 108 3.08 12.06 13.91
N THR A 109 3.59 11.92 12.68
CA THR A 109 2.77 11.51 11.53
C THR A 109 3.31 10.30 10.77
N PHE A 110 4.61 10.00 10.82
CA PHE A 110 5.15 8.79 10.17
C PHE A 110 4.43 7.50 10.60
N MET A 111 4.06 7.40 11.88
CA MET A 111 3.34 6.24 12.43
C MET A 111 2.04 5.93 11.69
N VAL A 112 1.40 6.91 11.06
CA VAL A 112 0.16 6.67 10.31
C VAL A 112 0.38 5.75 9.11
N ALA A 113 1.58 5.75 8.50
CA ALA A 113 1.91 4.85 7.39
C ALA A 113 1.98 3.39 7.86
N ILE A 114 2.53 3.16 9.06
CA ILE A 114 2.60 1.83 9.71
C ILE A 114 1.20 1.37 10.12
N ILE A 115 0.40 2.26 10.73
CA ILE A 115 -0.99 1.94 11.10
C ILE A 115 -1.80 1.55 9.86
N ASN A 116 -1.66 2.32 8.77
CA ASN A 116 -2.32 2.00 7.50
C ASN A 116 -1.87 0.65 6.94
N TYR A 117 -0.57 0.32 7.01
CA TYR A 117 -0.06 -0.99 6.60
C TYR A 117 -0.72 -2.12 7.39
N VAL A 118 -0.76 -2.01 8.73
CA VAL A 118 -1.33 -3.05 9.61
C VAL A 118 -2.83 -3.22 9.34
N ILE A 119 -3.57 -2.12 9.21
CA ILE A 119 -5.01 -2.17 8.87
C ILE A 119 -5.19 -2.87 7.52
N ILE A 120 -4.49 -2.41 6.47
CA ILE A 120 -4.68 -2.93 5.12
C ILE A 120 -4.30 -4.42 5.05
N MET A 121 -3.08 -4.76 5.46
CA MET A 121 -2.55 -6.12 5.37
C MET A 121 -3.30 -7.06 6.31
N GLY A 122 -3.60 -6.62 7.53
CA GLY A 122 -4.35 -7.41 8.50
C GLY A 122 -5.76 -7.73 8.01
N THR A 123 -6.50 -6.72 7.54
CA THR A 123 -7.88 -6.93 7.05
C THR A 123 -7.91 -7.77 5.79
N ILE A 124 -7.08 -7.50 4.77
CA ILE A 124 -7.14 -8.29 3.53
C ILE A 124 -6.72 -9.75 3.77
N THR A 125 -5.70 -9.99 4.59
CA THR A 125 -5.26 -11.35 4.94
C THR A 125 -6.36 -12.12 5.67
N LEU A 126 -7.02 -11.47 6.63
CA LEU A 126 -8.14 -12.07 7.35
C LEU A 126 -9.32 -12.40 6.42
N LEU A 127 -9.68 -11.49 5.52
CA LEU A 127 -10.79 -11.73 4.59
C LEU A 127 -10.48 -12.83 3.58
N ILE A 128 -9.24 -12.90 3.08
CA ILE A 128 -8.78 -14.01 2.23
C ILE A 128 -8.91 -15.34 2.99
N PHE A 129 -8.43 -15.39 4.24
CA PHE A 129 -8.52 -16.58 5.07
C PHE A 129 -9.97 -17.01 5.31
N ILE A 130 -10.84 -16.07 5.68
CA ILE A 130 -12.28 -16.32 5.86
C ILE A 130 -12.90 -16.82 4.55
N SER A 131 -12.54 -16.22 3.40
CA SER A 131 -13.11 -16.62 2.12
C SER A 131 -12.78 -18.06 1.74
N ALA A 132 -11.60 -18.56 2.13
CA ALA A 132 -11.18 -19.94 1.90
C ALA A 132 -11.97 -20.98 2.72
N ILE A 133 -12.72 -20.55 3.75
CA ILE A 133 -13.61 -21.44 4.53
C ILE A 133 -14.97 -21.60 3.83
N PHE A 134 -15.39 -20.58 3.08
CA PHE A 134 -16.71 -20.52 2.42
C PHE A 134 -16.67 -20.82 0.92
N THR A 135 -15.49 -21.09 0.36
CA THR A 135 -15.27 -21.40 -1.06
C THR A 135 -14.67 -22.78 -1.19
#